data_AF-A0A1X7FYU5-F1
#
_entry.id   AF-A0A1X7FYU5-F1
#
_cell.length_a   1.000
_cell.length_b   1.000
_cell.length_c   1.000
_cell.angle_alpha   90.00
_cell.angle_beta   90.00
_cell.angle_gamma   90.00
#
_symmetry.space_group_name_H-M   'P 1'
#
loop_
_entity.id
_entity.type
_entity.pdbx_description
1 polymer ?
#
loop_
_entity_poly.entity_id
_entity_poly.type
_entity_poly.pdbx_seq_one_letter_code
_entity_poly.pdbx_strand_id
1 'polypeptide(L)' 'MHFKAPEVSQFWSFTVYASDNRLMAHNAINRHRRGDRTLKPDDKGEYTLERSAKGDEGNPDYLPIPQKNA' A
#
# COMPACT_ATOMS: atom_id res chain seq x y z
N MET A 1 -6.09 6.23 -0.88
CA MET A 1 -5.22 7.41 -1.14
C MET A 1 -5.11 7.52 -2.64
N HIS A 2 -5.28 8.73 -3.18
CA HIS A 2 -5.21 8.99 -4.62
C HIS A 2 -4.23 10.15 -4.82
N PHE A 3 -3.20 9.95 -5.65
CA PHE A 3 -2.03 10.82 -5.66
C PHE A 3 -1.23 10.72 -6.97
N LYS A 4 -0.57 11.81 -7.36
CA LYS A 4 0.46 11.78 -8.41
C LYS A 4 1.73 11.09 -7.90
N ALA A 5 2.45 10.42 -8.80
CA ALA A 5 3.76 9.88 -8.47
C ALA A 5 4.69 10.99 -7.93
N PRO A 6 5.41 10.73 -6.82
CA PRO A 6 6.47 11.62 -6.38
C PRO A 6 7.60 11.66 -7.42
N GLU A 7 8.26 12.82 -7.53
CA GLU A 7 9.41 12.98 -8.42
C GLU A 7 10.64 12.29 -7.82
N VAL A 8 10.95 11.09 -8.30
CA VAL A 8 12.09 10.27 -7.86
C VAL A 8 12.78 9.63 -9.07
N SER A 9 14.09 9.42 -8.97
CA SER A 9 14.87 8.88 -10.10
C SER A 9 14.84 7.36 -10.22
N GLN A 10 14.44 6.63 -9.17
CA GLN A 10 14.54 5.17 -9.13
C GLN A 10 13.18 4.48 -8.91
N PHE A 11 12.63 4.59 -7.70
CA PHE A 11 11.37 3.96 -7.30
C PHE A 11 10.84 4.61 -6.02
N TRP A 12 9.58 4.34 -5.68
CA TRP A 12 8.97 4.76 -4.41
C TRP A 12 8.10 3.64 -3.82
N SER A 13 7.91 3.65 -2.50
CA SER A 13 7.03 2.67 -1.85
C SER A 13 6.44 3.18 -0.55
N PHE A 14 5.26 2.66 -0.22
CA PHE A 14 4.60 2.72 1.08
C PHE A 14 4.71 1.35 1.73
N THR A 15 5.17 1.31 2.97
CA THR A 15 5.26 0.08 3.78
C THR A 15 4.49 0.26 5.08
N VAL A 16 3.72 -0.75 5.49
CA VAL A 16 2.90 -0.73 6.70
C VAL A 16 3.67 -1.33 7.87
N TYR A 17 3.71 -0.59 8.98
CA TYR A 17 4.25 -1.03 10.25
C TYR A 17 3.19 -0.91 11.34
N ALA A 18 3.14 -1.87 12.25
CA ALA A 18 2.28 -1.78 13.42
C ALA A 18 2.86 -0.76 14.42
N SER A 19 1.99 0.01 15.07
CA SER A 19 2.39 1.07 16.01
C SER A 19 3.03 0.53 17.29
N ASP A 20 2.63 -0.66 17.74
CA ASP A 20 3.03 -1.25 19.02
C ASP A 20 4.45 -1.82 19.00
N ASN A 21 4.81 -2.54 17.93
CA ASN A 21 6.13 -3.18 17.83
C ASN A 21 7.02 -2.59 16.74
N ARG A 22 6.50 -1.67 15.91
CA ARG A 22 7.21 -1.08 14.76
C ARG A 22 7.70 -2.10 13.74
N LEU A 23 7.09 -3.29 13.71
CA LEU A 23 7.36 -4.35 12.73
C LEU A 23 6.27 -4.37 11.66
N MET A 24 6.56 -5.01 10.53
CA MET A 24 5.55 -5.25 9.50
C MET A 24 4.40 -6.07 10.10
N ALA A 25 3.18 -5.58 9.94
CA ALA A 25 2.01 -6.23 10.51
C ALA A 25 1.65 -7.49 9.72
N HIS A 26 1.45 -8.60 10.43
CA HIS A 26 1.00 -9.85 9.80
C HIS A 26 -0.34 -9.66 9.07
N ASN A 27 -0.45 -10.25 7.87
CA ASN A 27 -1.67 -10.35 7.08
C ASN A 27 -1.64 -11.63 6.22
N ALA A 28 -2.82 -12.13 5.86
CA ALA A 28 -3.00 -13.44 5.21
C ALA A 28 -2.27 -13.60 3.86
N ILE A 29 -2.09 -12.50 3.11
CA ILE A 29 -1.45 -12.50 1.79
C ILE A 29 0.02 -12.09 1.82
N ASN A 30 0.59 -11.92 3.02
CA ASN A 30 1.98 -11.50 3.23
C ASN A 30 2.39 -10.24 2.45
N ARG A 31 1.45 -9.29 2.29
CA ARG A 31 1.63 -8.04 1.55
C ARG A 31 1.80 -6.88 2.54
N HIS A 32 3.01 -6.33 2.59
CA HIS A 32 3.36 -5.26 3.54
C HIS A 32 3.63 -3.92 2.88
N ARG A 33 3.75 -3.91 1.54
CA ARG A 33 4.12 -2.72 0.78
C ARG A 33 3.43 -2.61 -0.58
N ARG A 34 3.36 -1.38 -1.05
CA ARG A 34 2.99 -1.01 -2.42
C ARG A 34 3.83 0.15 -2.93
N GLY A 35 4.12 0.14 -4.22
CA GLY A 35 4.97 1.13 -4.89
C GLY A 35 4.80 1.08 -6.40
N ASP A 36 5.52 1.95 -7.09
CA ASP A 36 5.55 2.07 -8.56
C ASP A 36 5.85 0.75 -9.29
N ARG A 37 6.62 -0.15 -8.66
CA ARG A 37 6.93 -1.48 -9.23
C ARG A 37 5.80 -2.49 -9.11
N THR A 38 4.74 -2.17 -8.39
CA THR A 38 3.61 -3.09 -8.09
C THR A 38 2.23 -2.49 -8.35
N LEU A 39 2.15 -1.16 -8.48
CA LEU A 39 0.94 -0.41 -8.81
C LEU A 39 1.03 0.08 -10.26
N LYS A 40 -0.13 0.39 -10.84
CA LYS A 40 -0.21 1.05 -12.14
C LYS A 40 -0.95 2.37 -11.99
N PRO A 41 -0.51 3.45 -12.65
CA PRO A 41 -1.29 4.66 -12.70
C PRO A 41 -2.53 4.49 -13.57
N ASP A 42 -3.52 5.34 -13.36
CA ASP A 42 -4.64 5.53 -14.27
C ASP A 42 -4.25 6.34 -15.52
N ASP A 43 -5.22 6.60 -16.40
CA ASP A 43 -5.03 7.34 -17.65
C ASP A 43 -4.57 8.80 -17.43
N LYS A 44 -4.70 9.33 -16.21
CA LYS A 44 -4.25 10.68 -15.83
C LYS A 44 -2.85 10.66 -15.18
N GLY A 45 -2.24 9.48 -15.06
CA GLY A 45 -0.95 9.30 -14.39
C GLY A 45 -1.05 9.28 -12.86
N GLU A 46 -2.24 9.14 -12.29
CA GLU A 46 -2.48 9.13 -10.85
C GLU A 46 -2.54 7.71 -10.31
N TYR A 47 -2.04 7.49 -9.11
CA TYR A 47 -2.00 6.20 -8.42
C TYR A 47 -3.09 6.15 -7.37
N THR A 48 -3.73 4.98 -7.26
CA THR A 48 -4.65 4.67 -6.17
C THR A 48 -4.03 3.62 -5.24
N LEU A 49 -4.14 3.86 -3.94
CA LEU A 49 -3.73 2.93 -2.89
C LEU A 49 -4.88 2.75 -1.89
N GLU A 50 -5.50 1.59 -1.92
CA GLU A 50 -6.57 1.18 -1.01
C GLU A 50 -5.98 0.58 0.25
N ARG A 51 -6.20 1.22 1.40
CA ARG A 51 -5.69 0.76 2.69
C ARG A 51 -6.86 0.37 3.57
N SER A 52 -6.99 -0.92 3.87
CA SER A 52 -8.05 -1.42 4.74
C SER A 52 -7.61 -2.71 5.43
N ALA A 53 -8.30 -3.09 6.51
CA ALA A 53 -8.06 -4.36 7.19
C ALA A 53 -8.61 -5.57 6.44
N LYS A 54 -9.59 -5.33 5.55
CA LYS A 54 -10.22 -6.32 4.69
C LYS A 54 -10.44 -5.70 3.31
N GLY A 55 -10.18 -6.46 2.26
CA GLY A 55 -10.27 -6.00 0.88
C GLY A 55 -10.07 -7.16 -0.09
N ASP A 56 -10.13 -6.88 -1.38
CA ASP A 56 -9.89 -7.87 -2.43
C ASP A 56 -8.37 -8.16 -2.55
N GLU A 57 -7.99 -9.41 -2.26
CA GLU A 57 -6.61 -9.88 -2.34
C GLU A 57 -6.05 -9.85 -3.78
N GLY A 58 -6.93 -9.99 -4.77
CA GLY A 58 -6.61 -9.90 -6.20
C GLY A 58 -6.39 -8.46 -6.68
N ASN A 59 -6.88 -7.46 -5.94
CA ASN A 59 -6.70 -6.06 -6.31
C ASN A 59 -5.23 -5.64 -6.11
N PRO A 60 -4.51 -5.21 -7.17
CA PRO A 60 -3.14 -4.71 -7.04
C PRO A 60 -3.06 -3.46 -6.15
N ASP A 61 -4.10 -2.63 -6.11
CA ASP A 61 -4.12 -1.36 -5.37
C ASP A 61 -4.37 -1.53 -3.87
N TYR A 62 -4.74 -2.75 -3.46
CA TYR A 62 -5.00 -3.08 -2.07
C TYR A 62 -3.71 -3.31 -1.27
N LEU A 63 -3.58 -2.59 -0.14
CA LEU A 63 -2.54 -2.72 0.88
C LEU A 63 -3.18 -3.00 2.25
N PRO A 64 -3.06 -4.24 2.78
CA PRO A 64 -3.57 -4.57 4.10
C PRO A 64 -2.98 -3.69 5.20
N ILE A 65 -3.84 -3.18 6.08
CA ILE A 65 -3.44 -2.52 7.32
C ILE A 65 -4.00 -3.29 8.53
N PRO A 66 -3.28 -3.36 9.66
CA PRO A 66 -3.80 -4.07 10.83
C PRO A 66 -5.06 -3.39 11.36
N GLN A 67 -6.07 -4.19 11.72
CA GLN A 67 -7.23 -3.70 12.46
C GLN A 67 -6.82 -3.46 13.92
N LYS A 68 -6.29 -2.29 14.21
CA LYS A 68 -6.07 -1.82 15.58
C LYS A 68 -6.69 -0.44 15.70
N ASN A 69 -7.49 -0.25 16.76
CA ASN A 69 -7.98 1.08 17.11
C ASN A 69 -6.75 1.96 17.33
N ALA A 70 -6.68 3.08 16.62
CA ALA A 70 -5.63 4.09 16.78
C ALA A 70 -5.66 4.67 18.20
#